data_AF-A0A6J1GN76-F1
#
_entry.id   AF-A0A6J1GN76-F1
#
_cell.length_a   1.000
_cell.length_b   1.000
_cell.length_c   1.000
_cell.angle_alpha   90.00
_cell.angle_beta   90.00
_cell.angle_gamma   90.00
#
_symmetry.space_group_name_H-M   'P 1'
#
loop_
_entity.id
_entity.type
_entity.pdbx_description
1 polymer ?
#
loop_
_entity_poly.entity_id
_entity_poly.type
_entity_poly.pdbx_seq_one_letter_code
_entity_poly.pdbx_strand_id
1 'polypeptide(L)'
;MRKYVALSTKVYIVLKLSDTVNEEIRYLVHCYRFVSNILSIDLQSGLIITRTHIPSFFISRALQVRHCEKCSTYKPPRTHHCRVCRKCVLRMDHHCLWINNCVGYWNYKSFFVLVSYGTLASLYSTFIIMRCAFQKNWNFEGMLPVNIFYVICAVMMISLSSTLGTLLGWHIYLIVRNMTTIEYYEGIRAAWLARKSGQSYQHPFDVGAYKNTTLILGPNILKWAWPTSASHLKDGLSFPTLRDSS
;
A
#
# COMPACT_ATOMS: atom_id res chain seq x y z
N MET A 1 -20.63 34.13 -38.88
CA MET A 1 -19.37 34.07 -38.10
C MET A 1 -19.50 33.45 -36.70
N ARG A 2 -20.47 33.79 -35.85
CA ARG A 2 -20.58 33.23 -34.47
C ARG A 2 -20.72 31.69 -34.36
N LYS A 3 -21.43 31.04 -35.31
CA LYS A 3 -21.58 29.56 -35.32
C LYS A 3 -20.28 28.79 -35.62
N TYR A 4 -19.38 29.37 -36.44
CA TYR A 4 -18.10 28.75 -36.78
C TYR A 4 -17.08 28.83 -35.62
N VAL A 5 -17.09 29.93 -34.86
CA VAL A 5 -16.25 30.09 -33.66
C VAL A 5 -16.65 29.08 -32.58
N ALA A 6 -17.96 28.91 -32.33
CA ALA A 6 -18.47 27.94 -31.35
C ALA A 6 -18.18 26.48 -31.73
N LEU A 7 -18.21 26.14 -33.03
CA LEU A 7 -17.83 24.82 -33.52
C LEU A 7 -16.33 24.56 -33.29
N SER A 8 -15.48 25.55 -33.55
CA SER A 8 -14.03 25.44 -33.32
C SER A 8 -13.69 25.29 -31.84
N THR A 9 -14.40 25.97 -30.93
CA THR A 9 -14.17 25.85 -29.49
C THR A 9 -14.60 24.48 -28.96
N LYS A 10 -15.73 23.93 -29.44
CA LYS A 10 -16.17 22.57 -29.09
C LYS A 10 -15.17 21.51 -29.57
N VAL A 11 -14.69 21.62 -30.80
CA VAL A 11 -13.68 20.72 -31.36
C VAL A 11 -12.34 20.84 -30.60
N TYR A 12 -11.91 22.06 -30.28
CA TYR A 12 -10.69 22.29 -29.50
C TYR A 12 -10.77 21.71 -28.08
N ILE A 13 -11.92 21.85 -27.40
CA ILE A 13 -12.14 21.24 -26.07
C ILE A 13 -12.10 19.71 -26.18
N VAL A 14 -12.76 19.12 -27.18
CA VAL A 14 -12.76 17.67 -27.41
C VAL A 14 -11.35 17.15 -27.74
N LEU A 15 -10.57 17.87 -28.54
CA LEU A 15 -9.17 17.51 -28.84
C LEU A 15 -8.27 17.63 -27.60
N LYS A 16 -8.41 18.70 -26.80
CA LYS A 16 -7.66 18.88 -25.55
C LYS A 16 -8.00 17.80 -24.52
N LEU A 17 -9.28 17.44 -24.43
CA LEU A 17 -9.76 16.32 -23.62
C LEU A 17 -9.21 15.00 -24.15
N SER A 18 -9.21 14.78 -25.46
CA SER A 18 -8.63 13.60 -26.09
C SER A 18 -7.14 13.46 -25.80
N ASP A 19 -6.37 14.54 -25.89
CA ASP A 19 -4.93 14.51 -25.61
C ASP A 19 -4.65 14.22 -24.13
N THR A 20 -5.44 14.82 -23.23
CA THR A 20 -5.35 14.58 -21.79
C THR A 20 -5.75 13.13 -21.43
N VAL A 21 -6.83 12.63 -22.05
CA VAL A 21 -7.27 11.24 -21.92
C VAL A 21 -6.21 10.27 -22.46
N ASN A 22 -5.52 10.63 -23.55
CA ASN A 22 -4.43 9.81 -24.10
C ASN A 22 -3.20 9.74 -23.19
N GLU A 23 -2.88 10.82 -22.45
CA GLU A 23 -1.85 10.77 -21.41
C GLU A 23 -2.30 9.94 -20.20
N GLU A 24 -3.57 10.07 -19.77
CA GLU A 24 -4.12 9.25 -18.69
C GLU A 24 -4.18 7.77 -19.05
N ILE A 25 -4.54 7.41 -20.29
CA ILE A 25 -4.48 6.02 -20.78
C ILE A 25 -3.04 5.52 -20.73
N ARG A 26 -2.05 6.35 -21.09
CA ARG A 26 -0.64 5.96 -21.01
C ARG A 26 -0.21 5.72 -19.56
N TYR A 27 -0.62 6.59 -18.62
CA TYR A 27 -0.38 6.42 -17.19
C TYR A 27 -1.09 5.18 -16.62
N LEU A 28 -2.35 4.95 -17.00
CA LEU A 28 -3.13 3.76 -16.63
C LEU A 28 -2.53 2.48 -17.19
N VAL A 29 -1.96 2.50 -18.40
CA VAL A 29 -1.20 1.37 -18.97
C VAL A 29 0.08 1.13 -18.18
N HIS A 30 0.77 2.17 -17.72
CA HIS A 30 1.91 2.03 -16.80
C HIS A 30 1.49 1.47 -15.44
N CYS A 31 0.38 1.95 -14.85
CA CYS A 31 -0.20 1.40 -13.62
C CYS A 31 -0.70 -0.04 -13.80
N TYR A 32 -1.30 -0.39 -14.93
CA TYR A 32 -1.74 -1.74 -15.26
C TYR A 32 -0.54 -2.68 -15.43
N ARG A 33 0.50 -2.25 -16.15
CA ARG A 33 1.76 -2.99 -16.24
C ARG A 33 2.40 -3.15 -14.86
N PHE A 34 2.34 -2.14 -14.02
CA PHE A 34 2.79 -2.20 -12.63
C PHE A 34 1.98 -3.20 -11.79
N VAL A 35 0.65 -3.15 -11.82
CA VAL A 35 -0.26 -4.08 -11.13
C VAL A 35 -0.07 -5.52 -11.64
N SER A 36 0.09 -5.72 -12.94
CA SER A 36 0.37 -7.02 -13.54
C SER A 36 1.72 -7.59 -13.11
N ASN A 37 2.74 -6.74 -12.91
CA ASN A 37 4.03 -7.14 -12.33
C ASN A 37 3.88 -7.54 -10.86
N ILE A 38 3.05 -6.83 -10.07
CA ILE A 38 2.73 -7.22 -8.68
C ILE A 38 2.06 -8.60 -8.62
N LEU A 39 1.08 -8.85 -9.51
CA LEU A 39 0.40 -10.13 -9.63
C LEU A 39 1.37 -11.26 -10.04
N SER A 40 2.38 -10.97 -10.86
CA SER A 40 3.37 -11.97 -11.28
C SER A 40 4.42 -12.33 -10.20
N ILE A 41 4.76 -11.40 -9.29
CA ILE A 41 5.65 -11.68 -8.15
C ILE A 41 4.98 -12.67 -7.16
N ASP A 42 3.65 -12.74 -7.19
CA ASP A 42 2.82 -13.55 -6.29
C ASP A 42 2.93 -15.07 -6.54
N LEU A 43 3.25 -15.50 -7.77
CA LEU A 43 3.39 -16.92 -8.15
C LEU A 43 4.54 -17.64 -7.41
N GLN A 44 5.57 -16.91 -6.95
CA GLN A 44 6.68 -17.51 -6.20
C GLN A 44 6.46 -17.55 -4.68
N SER A 45 5.56 -16.71 -4.15
CA SER A 45 5.31 -16.63 -2.70
C SER A 45 4.40 -17.75 -2.15
N GLY A 46 3.75 -18.50 -3.05
CA GLY A 46 2.91 -19.65 -2.73
C GLY A 46 3.66 -20.93 -2.34
N LEU A 47 4.97 -21.02 -2.60
CA LEU A 47 5.73 -22.27 -2.47
C LEU A 47 6.51 -22.45 -1.15
N ILE A 48 6.63 -21.42 -0.31
CA ILE A 48 7.74 -21.38 0.68
C ILE A 48 7.33 -21.85 2.10
N ILE A 49 6.06 -22.12 2.39
CA ILE A 49 5.64 -22.66 3.71
C ILE A 49 5.08 -24.08 3.58
N THR A 50 5.71 -24.91 2.76
CA THR A 50 5.51 -26.36 2.80
C THR A 50 6.86 -27.02 3.06
N ARG A 51 7.08 -27.44 4.31
CA ARG A 51 8.27 -28.16 4.84
C ARG A 51 9.54 -27.33 5.02
N THR A 52 9.67 -26.68 6.18
CA THR A 52 11.00 -26.47 6.77
C THR A 52 11.05 -27.12 8.15
N HIS A 53 11.86 -28.17 8.24
CA HIS A 53 12.40 -28.68 9.50
C HIS A 53 13.18 -27.52 10.15
N ILE A 54 12.75 -27.03 11.30
CA ILE A 54 13.49 -26.00 12.04
C ILE A 54 14.60 -26.73 12.84
N PRO A 55 15.89 -26.37 12.69
CA PRO A 55 16.96 -26.92 13.50
C PRO A 55 16.72 -26.62 14.99
N SER A 56 16.97 -27.60 15.84
CA SER A 56 16.78 -27.60 17.30
C SER A 56 17.50 -26.46 18.05
N PHE A 57 18.38 -25.70 17.39
CA PHE A 57 19.09 -24.55 17.94
C PHE A 57 18.19 -23.34 18.25
N PHE A 58 17.01 -23.23 17.64
CA PHE A 58 16.07 -22.10 17.87
C PHE A 58 15.26 -22.17 19.17
N ILE A 59 15.39 -23.26 19.95
CA ILE A 59 14.55 -23.52 21.13
C ILE A 59 15.02 -22.72 22.38
N SER A 60 16.20 -22.11 22.38
CA SER A 60 16.88 -21.66 23.61
C SER A 60 16.63 -20.21 24.07
N ARG A 61 15.80 -19.40 23.38
CA ARG A 61 15.47 -18.03 23.84
C ARG A 61 13.97 -17.77 23.84
N ALA A 62 13.31 -18.09 24.97
CA ALA A 62 12.10 -17.49 25.57
C ALA A 62 11.02 -16.79 24.69
N LEU A 63 10.91 -17.08 23.41
CA LEU A 63 9.80 -16.72 22.55
C LEU A 63 8.85 -17.90 22.58
N GLN A 64 7.66 -17.73 23.17
CA GLN A 64 6.61 -18.74 23.07
C GLN A 64 6.38 -19.06 21.59
N VAL A 65 6.81 -20.24 21.17
CA VAL A 65 6.70 -20.67 19.79
C VAL A 65 5.21 -20.84 19.49
N ARG A 66 4.64 -19.86 18.78
CA ARG A 66 3.21 -19.87 18.46
C ARG A 66 2.94 -20.94 17.41
N HIS A 67 1.95 -21.81 17.62
CA HIS A 67 1.57 -22.84 16.66
C HIS A 67 0.32 -22.43 15.85
N CYS A 68 0.20 -22.93 14.61
CA CYS A 68 -1.01 -22.81 13.80
C CYS A 68 -1.70 -24.17 13.70
N GLU A 69 -2.79 -24.36 14.44
CA GLU A 69 -3.58 -25.60 14.38
C GLU A 69 -4.10 -25.89 12.96
N LYS A 70 -4.59 -24.87 12.25
CA LYS A 70 -5.15 -25.00 10.89
C LYS A 70 -4.15 -25.40 9.82
N CYS A 71 -2.87 -25.08 10.02
CA CYS A 71 -1.81 -25.37 9.05
C CYS A 71 -0.84 -26.42 9.57
N SER A 72 -1.05 -26.93 10.78
CA SER A 72 -0.17 -27.87 11.49
C SER A 72 1.32 -27.49 11.40
N THR A 73 1.62 -26.21 11.58
CA THR A 73 2.98 -25.67 11.48
C THR A 73 3.22 -24.63 12.57
N TYR A 74 4.48 -24.52 13.00
CA TYR A 74 4.92 -23.41 13.82
C TYR A 74 4.82 -22.09 13.05
N LYS A 75 4.44 -21.03 13.75
CA LYS A 75 4.38 -19.66 13.24
C LYS A 75 5.69 -18.97 13.58
N PRO A 76 6.52 -18.62 12.59
CA PRO A 76 7.63 -17.71 12.81
C PRO A 76 7.16 -16.39 13.44
N PRO A 77 8.07 -15.59 14.02
CA PRO A 77 7.74 -14.25 14.51
C PRO A 77 6.94 -13.44 13.48
N ARG A 78 5.98 -12.65 13.96
CA ARG A 78 5.14 -11.76 13.11
C ARG A 78 4.24 -12.49 12.08
N THR A 79 4.16 -13.82 12.13
CA THR A 79 3.32 -14.63 11.20
C THR A 79 1.91 -14.80 11.74
N HIS A 80 0.92 -14.59 10.89
CA HIS A 80 -0.50 -14.80 11.21
C HIS A 80 -1.18 -15.68 10.16
N HIS A 81 -2.21 -16.43 10.57
CA HIS A 81 -3.01 -17.26 9.66
C HIS A 81 -4.15 -16.42 9.08
N CYS A 82 -4.17 -16.24 7.77
CA CYS A 82 -5.30 -15.61 7.10
C CYS A 82 -6.40 -16.64 6.86
N ARG A 83 -7.60 -16.37 7.39
CA ARG A 83 -8.77 -17.25 7.19
C ARG A 83 -9.27 -17.26 5.75
N VAL A 84 -9.13 -16.14 5.03
CA VAL A 84 -9.56 -16.00 3.63
C VAL A 84 -8.62 -16.78 2.70
N CYS A 85 -7.31 -16.54 2.81
CA CYS A 85 -6.30 -17.24 2.01
C CYS A 85 -6.00 -18.67 2.51
N ARG A 86 -6.49 -19.07 3.69
CA ARG A 86 -6.28 -20.37 4.35
C ARG A 86 -4.82 -20.78 4.50
N LYS A 87 -3.92 -19.80 4.65
CA LYS A 87 -2.48 -20.01 4.82
C LYS A 87 -1.89 -19.09 5.89
N CYS A 88 -0.79 -19.52 6.48
CA CYS A 88 0.06 -18.62 7.27
C CYS A 88 0.78 -17.64 6.33
N VAL A 89 0.82 -16.37 6.73
CA VAL A 89 1.46 -15.30 5.98
C VAL A 89 2.55 -14.70 6.86
N LEU A 90 3.80 -14.73 6.39
CA LEU A 90 4.94 -14.14 7.08
C LEU A 90 4.77 -12.63 7.18
N ARG A 91 5.08 -12.04 8.34
CA ARG A 91 4.90 -10.60 8.64
C ARG A 91 3.58 -10.07 8.06
N MET A 92 2.48 -10.75 8.38
CA MET A 92 1.16 -10.45 7.82
C MET A 92 0.73 -9.05 8.27
N ASP A 93 0.33 -8.21 7.32
CA ASP A 93 -0.28 -6.92 7.61
C ASP A 93 -1.80 -7.02 7.61
N HIS A 94 -2.39 -7.39 6.49
CA HIS A 94 -3.82 -7.59 6.35
C HIS A 94 -4.15 -8.47 5.13
N HIS A 95 -5.41 -8.89 5.03
CA HIS A 95 -5.96 -9.39 3.78
C HIS A 95 -6.62 -8.24 3.04
N CYS A 96 -6.12 -7.90 1.85
CA CYS A 96 -6.60 -6.78 1.07
C CYS A 96 -7.57 -7.26 -0.01
N LEU A 97 -8.82 -6.82 0.09
CA LEU A 97 -9.88 -7.15 -0.86
C LEU A 97 -9.59 -6.58 -2.25
N TRP A 98 -8.94 -5.40 -2.32
CA TRP A 98 -8.68 -4.68 -3.56
C TRP A 98 -7.67 -5.37 -4.48
N ILE A 99 -6.70 -6.08 -3.91
CA ILE A 99 -5.75 -6.91 -4.66
C ILE A 99 -6.08 -8.41 -4.55
N ASN A 100 -7.20 -8.75 -3.90
CA ASN A 100 -7.64 -10.11 -3.62
C ASN A 100 -6.54 -11.02 -3.05
N ASN A 101 -5.68 -10.48 -2.18
CA ASN A 101 -4.54 -11.21 -1.61
C ASN A 101 -4.12 -10.63 -0.25
N CYS A 102 -3.37 -11.41 0.51
CA CYS A 102 -2.71 -10.93 1.72
C CYS A 102 -1.53 -10.02 1.39
N VAL A 103 -1.43 -8.93 2.14
CA VAL A 103 -0.23 -8.11 2.23
C VAL A 103 0.61 -8.63 3.39
N GLY A 104 1.85 -9.02 3.10
CA GLY A 104 2.79 -9.58 4.07
C GLY A 104 4.24 -9.36 3.65
N TYR A 105 5.16 -10.13 4.23
CA TYR A 105 6.60 -9.93 4.07
C TYR A 105 7.06 -9.73 2.61
N TRP A 106 6.63 -10.62 1.71
CA TRP A 106 7.13 -10.67 0.33
C TRP A 106 6.59 -9.58 -0.60
N ASN A 107 5.39 -9.05 -0.32
CA ASN A 107 4.71 -8.11 -1.21
C ASN A 107 4.38 -6.77 -0.56
N TYR A 108 4.76 -6.53 0.70
CA TYR A 108 4.49 -5.27 1.40
C TYR A 108 5.05 -4.06 0.65
N LYS A 109 6.30 -4.14 0.14
CA LYS A 109 6.91 -3.07 -0.66
C LYS A 109 6.09 -2.77 -1.90
N SER A 110 5.74 -3.80 -2.66
CA SER A 110 4.92 -3.67 -3.86
C SER A 110 3.57 -3.04 -3.58
N PHE A 111 2.89 -3.47 -2.51
CA PHE A 111 1.66 -2.87 -2.04
C PHE A 111 1.83 -1.39 -1.67
N PHE A 112 2.89 -1.04 -0.94
CA PHE A 112 3.16 0.34 -0.55
C PHE A 112 3.39 1.24 -1.78
N VAL A 113 4.14 0.76 -2.77
CA VAL A 113 4.38 1.50 -4.01
C VAL A 113 3.09 1.61 -4.84
N LEU A 114 2.23 0.57 -4.86
CA LEU A 114 0.90 0.63 -5.48
C LEU A 114 0.04 1.74 -4.88
N VAL A 115 -0.06 1.79 -3.55
CA VAL A 115 -0.83 2.83 -2.85
C VAL A 115 -0.22 4.21 -3.12
N SER A 116 1.11 4.33 -3.11
CA SER A 116 1.81 5.59 -3.39
C SER A 116 1.50 6.15 -4.78
N TYR A 117 1.62 5.32 -5.82
CA TYR A 117 1.30 5.74 -7.19
C TYR A 117 -0.20 5.96 -7.39
N GLY A 118 -1.06 5.18 -6.74
CA GLY A 118 -2.50 5.38 -6.74
C GLY A 118 -2.89 6.74 -6.16
N THR A 119 -2.31 7.13 -5.01
CA THR A 119 -2.52 8.44 -4.40
C THR A 119 -2.02 9.57 -5.29
N LEU A 120 -0.83 9.44 -5.89
CA LEU A 120 -0.29 10.47 -6.78
C LEU A 120 -1.17 10.65 -8.03
N ALA A 121 -1.63 9.54 -8.61
CA ALA A 121 -2.53 9.54 -9.76
C ALA A 121 -3.85 10.24 -9.43
N SER A 122 -4.49 9.85 -8.33
CA SER A 122 -5.78 10.42 -7.94
C SER A 122 -5.67 11.91 -7.63
N LEU A 123 -4.59 12.34 -6.99
CA LEU A 123 -4.32 13.76 -6.74
C LEU A 123 -4.09 14.53 -8.05
N TYR A 124 -3.34 13.97 -8.98
CA TYR A 124 -3.10 14.58 -10.29
C TYR A 124 -4.42 14.74 -11.08
N SER A 125 -5.21 13.67 -11.21
CA SER A 125 -6.53 13.74 -11.87
C SER A 125 -7.47 14.71 -11.15
N THR A 126 -7.45 14.77 -9.81
CA THR A 126 -8.19 15.77 -9.03
C THR A 126 -7.77 17.19 -9.41
N PHE A 127 -6.46 17.45 -9.47
CA PHE A 127 -5.92 18.76 -9.88
C PHE A 127 -6.38 19.15 -11.29
N ILE A 128 -6.33 18.22 -12.25
CA ILE A 128 -6.79 18.46 -13.62
C ILE A 128 -8.29 18.81 -13.64
N ILE A 129 -9.13 18.04 -12.95
CA ILE A 129 -10.58 18.31 -12.88
C ILE A 129 -10.86 19.68 -12.28
N MET A 130 -10.17 20.04 -11.18
CA MET A 130 -10.33 21.37 -10.57
C MET A 130 -9.90 22.49 -11.52
N ARG A 131 -8.77 22.31 -12.24
CA ARG A 131 -8.31 23.28 -13.25
C ARG A 131 -9.32 23.46 -14.37
N CYS A 132 -9.96 22.38 -14.84
CA CYS A 132 -11.03 22.44 -15.81
C CYS A 132 -12.23 23.23 -15.25
N ALA A 133 -12.68 22.92 -14.05
CA ALA A 133 -13.83 23.57 -13.42
C ALA A 133 -13.66 25.09 -13.22
N PHE A 134 -12.43 25.57 -13.00
CA PHE A 134 -12.14 27.00 -12.80
C PHE A 134 -11.86 27.80 -14.08
N GLN A 135 -11.91 27.19 -15.27
CA GLN A 135 -11.70 27.94 -16.50
C GLN A 135 -12.86 28.92 -16.76
N LYS A 136 -12.52 30.19 -17.01
CA LYS A 136 -13.47 31.31 -17.08
C LYS A 136 -14.44 31.30 -18.29
N ASN A 137 -14.31 30.33 -19.21
CA ASN A 137 -15.09 30.22 -20.44
C ASN A 137 -16.20 29.15 -20.39
N TRP A 138 -16.59 28.75 -19.19
CA TRP A 138 -17.64 27.77 -18.90
C TRP A 138 -19.04 28.40 -19.10
N ASN A 139 -19.32 28.89 -20.32
CA ASN A 139 -20.63 29.42 -20.70
C ASN A 139 -21.58 28.23 -21.02
N PHE A 140 -22.25 27.74 -19.99
CA PHE A 140 -23.18 26.60 -20.02
C PHE A 140 -24.61 26.95 -20.38
N GLU A 141 -24.83 27.83 -21.34
CA GLU A 141 -26.16 27.94 -21.92
C GLU A 141 -26.44 26.66 -22.73
N GLY A 142 -27.09 25.68 -22.08
CA GLY A 142 -27.64 24.47 -22.72
C GLY A 142 -26.96 23.12 -22.42
N MET A 143 -26.01 22.99 -21.48
CA MET A 143 -25.35 21.69 -21.17
C MET A 143 -25.36 21.28 -19.69
N LEU A 144 -26.51 21.43 -19.01
CA LEU A 144 -26.70 21.02 -17.62
C LEU A 144 -26.24 19.57 -17.30
N PRO A 145 -26.48 18.55 -18.15
CA PRO A 145 -26.03 17.17 -17.87
C PRO A 145 -24.50 17.03 -17.79
N VAL A 146 -23.76 17.81 -18.58
CA VAL A 146 -22.29 17.77 -18.61
C VAL A 146 -21.71 18.36 -17.33
N ASN A 147 -22.30 19.44 -16.81
CA ASN A 147 -21.90 20.03 -15.54
C ASN A 147 -22.09 19.09 -14.36
N ILE A 148 -23.26 18.46 -14.32
CA ILE A 148 -23.59 17.49 -13.27
C ILE A 148 -22.59 16.34 -13.31
N PHE A 149 -22.27 15.82 -14.50
CA PHE A 149 -21.26 14.78 -14.67
C PHE A 149 -19.88 15.19 -14.13
N TYR A 150 -19.38 16.38 -14.49
CA TYR A 150 -18.07 16.87 -13.99
C TYR A 150 -18.05 17.04 -12.47
N VAL A 151 -19.12 17.56 -11.87
CA VAL A 151 -19.22 17.72 -10.42
C VAL A 151 -19.20 16.36 -9.72
N ILE A 152 -19.94 15.37 -10.23
CA ILE A 152 -19.93 14.01 -9.69
C ILE A 152 -18.53 13.40 -9.77
N CYS A 153 -17.88 13.48 -10.95
CA CYS A 153 -16.50 13.01 -11.11
C CYS A 153 -15.54 13.70 -10.15
N ALA A 154 -15.64 15.02 -9.96
CA ALA A 154 -14.80 15.77 -9.03
C ALA A 154 -14.98 15.27 -7.59
N VAL A 155 -16.22 15.12 -7.12
CA VAL A 155 -16.51 14.63 -5.78
C VAL A 155 -15.96 13.21 -5.56
N MET A 156 -16.17 12.31 -6.52
CA MET A 156 -15.63 10.95 -6.46
C MET A 156 -14.10 10.93 -6.41
N MET A 157 -13.43 11.77 -7.21
CA MET A 157 -11.95 11.82 -7.24
C MET A 157 -11.35 12.45 -5.99
N ILE A 158 -12.00 13.47 -5.41
CA ILE A 158 -11.61 14.05 -4.11
C ILE A 158 -11.75 13.00 -3.00
N SER A 159 -12.85 12.24 -3.00
CA SER A 159 -13.08 11.16 -2.04
C SER A 159 -12.01 10.07 -2.18
N LEU A 160 -11.73 9.60 -3.41
CA LEU A 160 -10.70 8.60 -3.67
C LEU A 160 -9.31 9.07 -3.22
N SER A 161 -8.94 10.30 -3.56
CA SER A 161 -7.68 10.91 -3.14
C SER A 161 -7.53 10.99 -1.63
N SER A 162 -8.60 11.34 -0.91
CA SER A 162 -8.59 11.40 0.55
C SER A 162 -8.44 10.02 1.17
N THR A 163 -9.15 9.01 0.64
CA THR A 163 -9.06 7.63 1.11
C THR A 163 -7.66 7.05 0.88
N LEU A 164 -7.11 7.15 -0.33
CA LEU A 164 -5.78 6.66 -0.65
C LEU A 164 -4.69 7.44 0.08
N GLY A 165 -4.85 8.76 0.23
CA GLY A 165 -3.93 9.61 1.01
C GLY A 165 -3.88 9.21 2.48
N THR A 166 -5.04 8.94 3.10
CA THR A 166 -5.11 8.46 4.49
C THR A 166 -4.45 7.09 4.63
N LEU A 167 -4.71 6.17 3.69
CA LEU A 167 -4.08 4.84 3.67
C LEU A 167 -2.56 4.95 3.51
N LEU A 168 -2.08 5.83 2.63
CA LEU A 168 -0.65 6.06 2.43
C LEU A 168 -0.01 6.60 3.71
N GLY A 169 -0.59 7.63 4.34
CA GLY A 169 -0.11 8.20 5.60
C GLY A 169 -0.05 7.16 6.72
N TRP A 170 -1.08 6.30 6.81
CA TRP A 170 -1.11 5.18 7.74
C TRP A 170 0.07 4.21 7.54
N HIS A 171 0.31 3.78 6.30
CA HIS A 171 1.40 2.85 6.03
C HIS A 171 2.79 3.49 6.15
N ILE A 172 2.94 4.80 5.92
CA ILE A 172 4.17 5.54 6.24
C ILE A 172 4.45 5.46 7.75
N TYR A 173 3.45 5.73 8.58
CA TYR A 173 3.57 5.61 10.04
C TYR A 173 3.99 4.19 10.46
N LEU A 174 3.35 3.16 9.89
CA LEU A 174 3.70 1.77 10.18
C LEU A 174 5.14 1.41 9.77
N ILE A 175 5.61 1.88 8.60
CA ILE A 175 6.99 1.67 8.15
C ILE A 175 7.98 2.32 9.10
N VAL A 176 7.75 3.59 9.46
CA VAL A 176 8.66 4.35 10.33
C VAL A 176 8.79 3.71 11.71
N ARG A 177 7.76 3.02 12.20
CA ARG A 177 7.75 2.31 13.49
C ARG A 177 8.01 0.80 13.39
N ASN A 178 8.26 0.30 12.18
CA ASN A 178 8.40 -1.14 11.86
C ASN A 178 7.28 -2.01 12.46
N MET A 179 6.05 -1.55 12.35
CA MET A 179 4.85 -2.28 12.76
C MET A 179 4.08 -2.75 11.54
N THR A 180 3.34 -3.83 11.70
CA THR A 180 2.20 -4.18 10.84
C THR A 180 0.91 -3.62 11.44
N THR A 181 -0.16 -3.57 10.67
CA THR A 181 -1.49 -3.19 11.14
C THR A 181 -1.95 -4.08 12.31
N ILE A 182 -1.67 -5.39 12.25
CA ILE A 182 -1.97 -6.32 13.35
C ILE A 182 -1.18 -5.96 14.61
N GLU A 183 0.13 -5.76 14.48
CA GLU A 183 1.01 -5.42 15.59
C GLU A 183 0.68 -4.05 16.21
N TYR A 184 0.17 -3.09 15.43
CA TYR A 184 -0.32 -1.83 15.97
C TYR A 184 -1.45 -2.05 16.97
N TYR A 185 -2.46 -2.85 16.63
CA TYR A 185 -3.58 -3.15 17.53
C TYR A 185 -3.14 -4.00 18.73
N GLU A 186 -2.25 -4.98 18.54
CA GLU A 186 -1.63 -5.72 19.64
C GLU A 186 -0.84 -4.77 20.57
N GLY A 187 -0.14 -3.79 19.99
CA GLY A 187 0.65 -2.77 20.68
C GLY A 187 -0.19 -1.78 21.48
N ILE A 188 -1.36 -1.36 20.99
CA ILE A 188 -2.30 -0.55 21.77
C ILE A 188 -2.67 -1.27 23.07
N ARG A 189 -3.00 -2.55 22.98
CA ARG A 189 -3.36 -3.36 24.15
C ARG A 189 -2.18 -3.53 25.10
N ALA A 190 -1.00 -3.82 24.56
CA ALA A 190 0.22 -3.95 25.35
C ALA A 190 0.61 -2.64 26.05
N ALA A 191 0.46 -1.50 25.37
CA ALA A 191 0.71 -0.18 25.94
C ALA A 191 -0.27 0.16 27.07
N TRP A 192 -1.54 -0.18 26.91
CA TRP A 192 -2.53 0.00 27.97
C TRP A 192 -2.20 -0.84 29.22
N LEU A 193 -1.80 -2.10 29.04
CA LEU A 193 -1.36 -2.97 30.15
C LEU A 193 -0.10 -2.44 30.83
N ALA A 194 0.91 -2.04 30.05
CA ALA A 194 2.16 -1.49 30.59
C ALA A 194 1.91 -0.26 31.46
N ARG A 195 1.05 0.67 30.99
CA ARG A 195 0.67 1.87 31.75
C ARG A 195 0.02 1.52 33.09
N LYS A 196 -0.83 0.49 33.13
CA LYS A 196 -1.44 0.01 34.38
C LYS A 196 -0.42 -0.55 35.37
N SER A 197 0.67 -1.14 34.88
CA SER A 197 1.78 -1.62 35.71
C SER A 197 2.86 -0.56 35.97
N GLY A 198 2.62 0.72 35.65
CA GLY A 198 3.61 1.79 35.80
C GLY A 198 4.82 1.69 34.85
N GLN A 199 4.71 0.88 33.80
CA GLN A 199 5.74 0.65 32.80
C GLN A 199 5.42 1.39 31.50
N SER A 200 6.45 1.67 30.71
CA SER A 200 6.31 2.15 29.34
C SER A 200 6.34 0.98 28.36
N TYR A 201 5.54 1.07 27.31
CA TYR A 201 5.58 0.10 26.21
C TYR A 201 6.43 0.63 25.07
N GLN A 202 7.38 -0.19 24.64
CA GLN A 202 8.18 0.05 23.45
C GLN A 202 8.01 -1.14 22.50
N HIS A 203 7.72 -0.85 21.24
CA HIS A 203 7.51 -1.90 20.24
C HIS A 203 8.85 -2.61 19.94
N PRO A 204 8.96 -3.95 20.09
CA PRO A 204 10.25 -4.65 20.06
C PRO A 204 11.03 -4.53 18.75
N PHE A 205 10.33 -4.34 17.62
CA PHE A 205 10.92 -4.27 16.29
C PHE A 205 11.24 -2.84 15.82
N ASP A 206 10.91 -1.83 16.63
CA ASP A 206 11.18 -0.43 16.33
C ASP A 206 12.64 -0.10 16.66
N VAL A 207 13.55 -0.25 15.70
CA VAL A 207 15.01 -0.06 15.85
C VAL A 207 15.48 1.31 15.32
N GLY A 208 14.55 2.26 15.15
CA GLY A 208 14.80 3.61 14.65
C GLY A 208 14.33 3.83 13.21
N ALA A 209 13.77 5.00 12.93
CA ALA A 209 13.04 5.33 11.70
C ALA A 209 13.78 4.97 10.39
N TYR A 210 15.07 5.33 10.29
CA TYR A 210 15.87 5.05 9.08
C TYR A 210 16.12 3.54 8.90
N LYS A 211 16.52 2.84 9.96
CA LYS A 211 16.72 1.38 9.94
C LYS A 211 15.40 0.65 9.64
N ASN A 212 14.32 1.06 10.27
CA ASN A 212 12.98 0.52 10.02
C ASN A 212 12.58 0.66 8.54
N THR A 213 12.78 1.85 7.97
CA THR A 213 12.41 2.12 6.57
C THR A 213 13.27 1.32 5.60
N THR A 214 14.58 1.26 5.82
CA THR A 214 15.51 0.49 4.96
C THR A 214 15.30 -1.01 5.05
N LEU A 215 14.87 -1.55 6.20
CA LEU A 215 14.49 -2.96 6.32
C LEU A 215 13.29 -3.33 5.41
N ILE A 216 12.37 -2.40 5.19
CA ILE A 216 11.15 -2.63 4.40
C ILE A 216 11.35 -2.28 2.92
N LEU A 217 11.82 -1.05 2.63
CA LEU A 217 11.92 -0.54 1.25
C LEU A 217 13.25 -0.91 0.56
N GLY A 218 14.25 -1.30 1.35
CA GLY A 218 15.58 -1.68 0.91
C GLY A 218 16.65 -0.62 1.20
N PRO A 219 17.94 -0.99 1.09
CA PRO A 219 19.04 -0.12 1.44
C PRO A 219 19.25 1.03 0.44
N ASN A 220 18.80 0.86 -0.81
CA ASN A 220 18.96 1.86 -1.85
C ASN A 220 17.69 2.71 -1.98
N ILE A 221 17.79 3.98 -1.53
CA ILE A 221 16.69 4.96 -1.53
C ILE A 221 16.15 5.22 -2.94
N LEU A 222 17.01 5.21 -3.97
CA LEU A 222 16.59 5.43 -5.36
C LEU A 222 15.65 4.32 -5.88
N LYS A 223 15.71 3.14 -5.27
CA LYS A 223 14.86 1.99 -5.61
C LYS A 223 13.60 1.87 -4.74
N TRP A 224 13.32 2.84 -3.87
CA TRP A 224 12.14 2.80 -3.01
C TRP A 224 10.85 2.93 -3.81
N ALA A 225 10.85 3.74 -4.87
CA ALA A 225 9.71 3.91 -5.76
C ALA A 225 9.53 2.75 -6.76
N TRP A 226 10.51 1.84 -6.88
CA TRP A 226 10.43 0.74 -7.85
C TRP A 226 9.72 -0.48 -7.25
N PRO A 227 8.76 -1.10 -7.96
CA PRO A 227 8.07 -2.33 -7.54
C PRO A 227 8.97 -3.56 -7.75
N THR A 228 10.18 -3.48 -7.22
CA THR A 228 11.11 -4.59 -7.27
C THR A 228 10.64 -5.67 -6.33
N SER A 229 10.81 -6.92 -6.76
CA SER A 229 10.76 -8.04 -5.83
C SER A 229 11.75 -7.77 -4.71
N ALA A 230 11.45 -8.36 -3.56
CA ALA A 230 12.14 -8.24 -2.29
C ALA A 230 13.59 -8.81 -2.32
N SER A 231 14.41 -8.43 -3.28
CA SER A 231 15.76 -8.98 -3.48
C SER A 231 16.70 -8.68 -2.31
N HIS A 232 16.40 -7.67 -1.50
CA HIS A 232 17.13 -7.35 -0.27
C HIS A 232 16.58 -8.09 0.97
N LEU A 233 15.41 -8.72 0.86
CA LEU A 233 14.81 -9.48 1.95
C LEU A 233 15.46 -10.87 2.04
N LYS A 234 15.57 -11.37 3.27
CA LYS A 234 16.05 -12.72 3.57
C LYS A 234 14.85 -13.68 3.54
N ASP A 235 14.78 -14.61 4.50
CA ASP A 235 13.76 -15.64 4.60
C ASP A 235 12.43 -15.18 5.24
N GLY A 236 12.41 -14.01 5.90
CA GLY A 236 11.25 -13.52 6.65
C GLY A 236 10.97 -14.30 7.95
N LEU A 237 11.94 -15.08 8.43
CA LEU A 237 11.83 -15.90 9.65
C LEU A 237 12.47 -15.22 10.87
N SER A 238 13.37 -14.27 10.65
CA SER A 238 14.04 -13.49 11.69
C SER A 238 13.94 -11.99 11.43
N PHE A 239 13.80 -11.22 12.50
CA PHE A 239 13.68 -9.76 12.44
C PHE A 239 14.55 -9.13 13.52
N PRO A 240 15.33 -8.08 13.20
CA PRO A 240 16.09 -7.35 14.20
C PRO A 240 15.19 -6.77 15.29
N THR A 241 15.61 -6.88 16.54
CA THR A 241 14.92 -6.30 17.69
C THR A 241 15.80 -5.27 18.39
N LEU A 242 15.18 -4.45 19.24
CA LEU A 242 15.89 -3.50 20.09
C LEU A 242 16.95 -4.16 20.99
N ARG A 243 16.73 -5.41 21.41
CA ARG A 243 17.67 -6.17 22.25
C ARG A 243 18.91 -6.64 21.50
N ASP A 244 18.85 -6.71 20.18
CA ASP A 244 20.01 -7.07 19.34
C ASP A 244 20.90 -5.84 19.05
N SER A 245 20.44 -4.64 19.42
CA SER A 245 21.11 -3.36 19.17
C SER A 245 21.78 -2.77 20.42
N SER A 246 21.61 -3.43 21.57
CA SER A 246 22.09 -3.05 22.91
C SER A 246 23.32 -3.84 23.34
#